data_AF-A0A7V0L227-F1
#
_entry.id   AF-A0A7V0L227-F1
#
_cell.length_a   1.000
_cell.length_b   1.000
_cell.length_c   1.000
_cell.angle_alpha   90.00
_cell.angle_beta   90.00
_cell.angle_gamma   90.00
#
_symmetry.space_group_name_H-M   'P 1'
#
loop_
_entity.id
_entity.type
_entity.pdbx_description
1 polymer ?
#
loop_
_entity_poly.entity_id
_entity_poly.type
_entity_poly.pdbx_seq_one_letter_code
_entity_poly.pdbx_strand_id
1 'polypeptide(L)'
;MAKISHNIKILGWVSFLTDVSSEMILPILPLFLKNVLKATMTSIGVIEGVAEATASLLKVASGYWSDRVKKRKPFVVAGYGLSALVKPLLALTTT
;
A
#
# COMPACT_ATOMS: atom_id res chain seq x y z
N MET A 1 -32.36 -8.15 7.36
CA MET A 1 -31.00 -8.05 6.79
C MET A 1 -30.90 -6.76 6.00
N ALA A 2 -30.07 -5.81 6.44
CA ALA A 2 -29.86 -4.55 5.71
C ALA A 2 -29.22 -4.84 4.34
N LYS A 3 -29.80 -4.31 3.26
CA LYS A 3 -29.32 -4.51 1.88
C LYS A 3 -27.94 -3.84 1.74
N ILE A 4 -26.90 -4.63 1.48
CA ILE A 4 -25.53 -4.10 1.30
C ILE A 4 -25.53 -3.11 0.13
N SER A 5 -25.04 -1.89 0.38
CA SER A 5 -24.99 -0.84 -0.64
C SER A 5 -24.01 -1.20 -1.76
N HIS A 6 -24.31 -0.76 -2.98
CA HIS A 6 -23.45 -1.01 -4.15
C HIS A 6 -22.02 -0.49 -3.93
N ASN A 7 -21.86 0.64 -3.24
CA ASN A 7 -20.57 1.21 -2.91
C ASN A 7 -19.72 0.29 -2.01
N ILE A 8 -20.34 -0.41 -1.05
CA ILE A 8 -19.63 -1.35 -0.18
C ILE A 8 -19.13 -2.55 -1.00
N LYS A 9 -19.93 -3.03 -1.96
CA LYS A 9 -19.50 -4.14 -2.84
C LYS A 9 -18.30 -3.73 -3.71
N ILE A 10 -18.34 -2.55 -4.32
CA ILE A 10 -17.22 -2.04 -5.13
C ILE A 10 -15.97 -1.85 -4.26
N LEU A 11 -16.09 -1.20 -3.11
CA LEU A 11 -14.96 -0.98 -2.21
C LEU A 11 -14.38 -2.30 -1.70
N GLY A 12 -15.23 -3.29 -1.41
CA GLY A 12 -14.79 -4.63 -1.03
C GLY A 12 -13.93 -5.28 -2.11
N TRP A 13 -14.37 -5.24 -3.36
CA TRP A 13 -13.58 -5.78 -4.48
C TRP A 13 -12.27 -5.02 -4.70
N VAL A 14 -12.30 -3.68 -4.66
CA VAL A 14 -11.09 -2.86 -4.82
C VAL A 14 -10.08 -3.14 -3.70
N SER A 15 -10.53 -3.21 -2.45
CA SER A 15 -9.69 -3.54 -1.29
C SER A 15 -9.10 -4.93 -1.43
N PHE A 16 -9.94 -5.93 -1.75
CA PHE A 16 -9.51 -7.31 -1.91
C PHE A 16 -8.41 -7.45 -2.97
N LEU A 17 -8.61 -6.89 -4.16
CA LEU A 17 -7.61 -6.96 -5.24
C LEU A 17 -6.31 -6.23 -4.86
N THR A 18 -6.43 -5.11 -4.14
CA THR A 18 -5.25 -4.35 -3.70
C THR A 18 -4.45 -5.11 -2.65
N ASP A 19 -5.12 -5.73 -1.69
CA ASP A 19 -4.48 -6.51 -0.63
C ASP A 19 -3.81 -7.76 -1.20
N VAL A 20 -4.50 -8.52 -2.06
CA VAL A 20 -3.90 -9.67 -2.76
C VAL A 20 -2.62 -9.25 -3.47
N SER A 21 -2.66 -8.14 -4.21
CA SER A 21 -1.48 -7.63 -4.91
C SER A 21 -0.35 -7.20 -3.96
N SER A 22 -0.65 -6.62 -2.80
CA SER A 22 0.37 -6.19 -1.84
C SER A 22 1.01 -7.38 -1.12
N GLU A 23 0.19 -8.32 -0.66
CA GLU A 23 0.64 -9.53 0.04
C GLU A 23 1.49 -10.45 -0.85
N MET A 24 1.28 -10.43 -2.17
CA MET A 24 2.16 -11.12 -3.11
C MET A 24 3.58 -10.53 -3.15
N ILE A 25 3.75 -9.23 -2.87
CA ILE A 25 5.03 -8.52 -3.03
C ILE A 25 5.80 -8.49 -1.71
N LEU A 26 5.12 -8.29 -0.58
CA LEU A 26 5.72 -8.12 0.75
C LEU A 26 6.79 -9.18 1.10
N PRO A 27 6.57 -10.50 0.94
CA PRO A 27 7.60 -11.50 1.26
C PRO A 27 8.72 -11.58 0.22
N ILE A 28 8.48 -11.14 -1.01
CA ILE A 28 9.45 -11.19 -2.11
C ILE A 28 10.40 -9.99 -2.05
N LEU A 29 9.94 -8.84 -1.56
CA LEU A 29 10.70 -7.59 -1.53
C LEU A 29 12.07 -7.72 -0.84
N PRO A 30 12.20 -8.32 0.37
CA PRO A 30 13.49 -8.43 1.06
C PRO A 30 14.44 -9.37 0.31
N LEU A 31 13.89 -10.43 -0.29
CA LEU A 31 14.64 -11.37 -1.12
C LEU A 31 15.16 -10.70 -2.39
N PHE A 32 14.35 -9.85 -3.03
CA PHE A 32 14.75 -9.05 -4.19
C PHE A 32 15.87 -8.06 -3.84
N LEU A 33 15.72 -7.31 -2.74
CA LEU A 33 16.73 -6.39 -2.26
C LEU A 33 18.07 -7.10 -1.98
N LYS A 34 18.03 -8.27 -1.35
CA LYS A 34 19.23 -9.05 -1.04
C LYS A 34 19.87 -9.69 -2.27
N ASN A 35 19.07 -10.37 -3.10
CA ASN A 35 19.59 -11.26 -4.15
C ASN A 35 19.85 -10.52 -5.47
N VAL A 36 19.02 -9.54 -5.82
CA VAL A 36 19.14 -8.78 -7.08
C VAL A 36 19.94 -7.50 -6.84
N LEU A 37 19.50 -6.68 -5.88
CA LEU A 37 20.17 -5.40 -5.59
C LEU A 37 21.40 -5.53 -4.69
N LYS A 38 21.74 -6.76 -4.25
CA LYS A 38 22.89 -7.06 -3.37
C LYS A 38 22.95 -6.19 -2.11
N ALA A 39 21.78 -5.81 -1.58
CA ALA A 39 21.69 -5.01 -0.36
C ALA A 39 22.10 -5.81 0.88
N THR A 40 22.79 -5.15 1.81
CA THR A 40 23.16 -5.73 3.11
C THR A 40 21.93 -5.85 4.02
N MET A 41 21.96 -6.79 4.96
CA MET A 41 20.87 -7.00 5.94
C MET A 41 20.54 -5.73 6.74
N THR A 42 21.55 -4.92 7.07
CA THR A 42 21.37 -3.62 7.74
C THR A 42 20.59 -2.63 6.87
N SER A 43 20.91 -2.55 5.58
CA SER A 43 20.22 -1.71 4.61
C SER A 43 18.75 -2.10 4.49
N ILE A 44 18.47 -3.40 4.39
CA ILE A 44 17.10 -3.93 4.31
C ILE A 44 16.31 -3.55 5.57
N GLY A 45 16.89 -3.74 6.76
CA GLY A 45 16.24 -3.35 8.02
C GLY A 45 15.94 -1.85 8.12
N VAL A 46 16.83 -0.98 7.61
CA VAL A 46 16.57 0.46 7.55
C VAL A 46 15.43 0.78 6.58
N ILE A 47 15.42 0.15 5.39
CA ILE A 47 14.36 0.34 4.38
C ILE A 47 13.00 -0.08 4.95
N GLU A 48 12.90 -1.28 5.52
CA GLU A 48 11.66 -1.79 6.13
C GLU A 48 11.21 -0.91 7.30
N GLY A 49 12.14 -0.54 8.19
CA GLY A 49 11.83 0.33 9.34
C GLY A 49 11.32 1.70 8.91
N VAL A 50 11.96 2.35 7.93
CA VAL A 50 11.51 3.65 7.39
C VAL A 50 10.17 3.50 6.67
N ALA A 51 9.97 2.42 5.90
CA ALA A 51 8.72 2.16 5.22
C ALA A 51 7.56 1.99 6.21
N GLU A 52 7.75 1.19 7.26
CA GLU A 52 6.72 0.93 8.27
C GLU A 52 6.44 2.14 9.16
N ALA A 53 7.47 2.90 9.54
CA ALA A 53 7.31 4.17 10.25
C ALA A 53 6.52 5.18 9.42
N THR A 54 6.87 5.33 8.13
CA THR A 54 6.17 6.25 7.21
C THR A 54 4.73 5.82 7.02
N ALA A 55 4.47 4.53 6.81
CA ALA A 55 3.11 4.00 6.67
C ALA A 55 2.27 4.24 7.93
N SER A 56 2.85 4.04 9.11
CA SER A 56 2.16 4.26 10.39
C SER A 56 1.84 5.74 10.61
N LEU A 57 2.78 6.64 10.35
CA LEU A 57 2.55 8.09 10.42
C LEU A 57 1.47 8.54 9.44
N LEU A 58 1.52 8.05 8.19
CA LEU A 58 0.52 8.36 7.17
C LEU A 58 -0.87 7.85 7.54
N LYS A 59 -0.99 6.66 8.15
CA LYS A 59 -2.28 6.14 8.64
C LYS A 59 -2.89 7.09 9.67
N VAL A 60 -2.11 7.57 10.63
CA VAL A 60 -2.59 8.52 11.65
C VAL A 60 -2.95 9.87 11.02
N ALA A 61 -2.07 10.44 10.20
CA ALA A 61 -2.29 11.74 9.57
C ALA A 61 -3.50 11.74 8.62
N SER A 62 -3.60 10.72 7.76
CA SER A 62 -4.71 10.58 6.81
C SER A 62 -6.03 10.26 7.50
N GLY A 63 -6.02 9.45 8.57
CA GLY A 63 -7.19 9.18 9.40
C GLY A 63 -7.73 10.45 10.05
N TYR A 64 -6.86 11.20 10.73
CA TYR A 64 -7.23 12.48 11.35
C TYR A 64 -7.82 13.48 10.34
N TRP A 65 -7.17 13.61 9.18
CA TRP A 65 -7.62 14.55 8.15
C TRP A 65 -8.93 14.09 7.49
N SER A 66 -9.06 12.80 7.19
CA SER A 66 -10.29 12.20 6.65
C SER A 66 -11.48 12.44 7.58
N ASP A 67 -11.29 12.28 8.89
CA ASP A 67 -12.36 12.45 9.88
C ASP A 67 -12.76 13.92 10.05
N ARG A 68 -11.79 14.85 10.00
CA ARG A 68 -12.04 16.30 9.99
C ARG A 68 -12.85 16.74 8.77
N VAL A 69 -12.54 16.21 7.59
CA VAL A 69 -13.16 16.64 6.31
C VAL A 69 -14.52 15.95 6.07
N LYS A 70 -14.81 14.83 6.75
CA LYS A 70 -16.03 14.00 6.61
C LYS A 70 -16.31 13.49 5.18
N LYS A 71 -15.43 13.75 4.21
CA LYS A 71 -15.50 13.25 2.83
C LYS A 71 -14.37 12.25 2.60
N ARG A 72 -14.70 10.95 2.61
CA ARG A 72 -13.73 9.84 2.52
C ARG A 72 -13.30 9.51 1.09
N LYS A 73 -14.15 9.83 0.09
CA LYS A 73 -13.94 9.43 -1.31
C LYS A 73 -12.61 9.94 -1.91
N PRO A 74 -12.17 11.20 -1.71
CA PRO A 74 -10.91 11.68 -2.27
C PRO A 74 -9.69 10.98 -1.68
N PHE A 75 -9.68 10.71 -0.36
CA PHE A 75 -8.58 10.00 0.31
C PHE A 75 -8.44 8.56 -0.19
N VAL A 76 -9.57 7.88 -0.38
CA VAL A 76 -9.61 6.52 -0.93
C VAL A 76 -9.05 6.51 -2.36
N VAL A 77 -9.53 7.40 -3.23
CA VAL A 77 -9.06 7.46 -4.63
C VAL A 77 -7.57 7.81 -4.72
N ALA A 78 -7.09 8.76 -3.91
CA ALA A 78 -5.69 9.14 -3.89
C ALA A 78 -4.80 7.98 -3.41
N GLY A 79 -5.18 7.29 -2.32
CA GLY A 79 -4.40 6.18 -1.78
C GLY A 79 -4.33 4.98 -2.72
N TYR A 80 -5.48 4.53 -3.24
CA TYR A 80 -5.51 3.42 -4.20
C TYR A 80 -4.86 3.79 -5.54
N GLY A 81 -5.04 5.03 -6.02
CA GLY A 81 -4.41 5.53 -7.24
C GLY A 81 -2.89 5.55 -7.13
N LEU A 82 -2.35 6.02 -6.01
CA LEU A 82 -0.90 5.99 -5.75
C LEU A 82 -0.37 4.54 -5.73
N SER A 83 -1.07 3.62 -5.08
CA SER A 83 -0.67 2.21 -5.03
C SER A 83 -0.64 1.57 -6.43
N ALA A 84 -1.64 1.88 -7.26
CA ALA A 84 -1.72 1.39 -8.64
C ALA A 84 -0.62 1.95 -9.56
N LEU A 85 -0.10 3.16 -9.28
CA LEU A 85 1.00 3.76 -10.03
C LEU A 85 2.37 3.23 -9.61
N VAL A 86 2.57 2.99 -8.31
CA VAL A 86 3.88 2.59 -7.77
C VAL A 86 4.19 1.12 -8.05
N LYS A 87 3.20 0.22 -7.92
CA LYS A 87 3.43 -1.23 -8.07
C LYS A 87 4.02 -1.63 -9.44
N PRO A 88 3.57 -1.08 -10.59
CA PRO A 88 4.20 -1.34 -11.89
C PRO A 88 5.65 -0.87 -12.00
N LEU A 89 6.09 0.12 -11.22
CA LEU A 89 7.49 0.57 -11.24
C LEU A 89 8.45 -0.55 -10.81
N LEU A 90 8.02 -1.46 -9.94
CA LEU A 90 8.79 -2.65 -9.57
C LEU A 90 9.01 -3.59 -10.76
N ALA A 91 8.07 -3.63 -11.70
CA ALA A 91 8.24 -4.42 -12.92
C ALA A 91 9.21 -3.75 -13.91
N LEU A 92 9.43 -2.43 -13.81
CA LEU A 92 10.36 -1.69 -14.67
C LEU A 92 11.82 -1.78 -14.21
N THR A 93 12.09 -2.29 -13.01
CA THR A 93 13.47 -2.46 -12.51
C THR A 93 14.15 -3.69 -13.12
N THR A 94 13.92 -3.98 -14.41
CA THR A 94 14.54 -5.09 -15.14
C THR A 94 16.03 -4.84 -15.35
N THR A 95 16.84 -5.27 -14.38
CA THR A 95 18.28 -5.62 -14.48
C THR A 95 18.70 -6.34 -13.22
#